data_AF-A0A2G6FJ09-F1
#
_entry.id   AF-A0A2G6FJ09-F1
#
_cell.length_a   1.000
_cell.length_b   1.000
_cell.length_c   1.000
_cell.angle_alpha   90.00
_cell.angle_beta   90.00
_cell.angle_gamma   90.00
#
_symmetry.space_group_name_H-M   'P 1'
#
loop_
_entity.id
_entity.type
_entity.pdbx_description
1 polymer ?
#
loop_
_entity_poly.entity_id
_entity_poly.type
_entity_poly.pdbx_seq_one_letter_code
_entity_poly.pdbx_strand_id
1 'polypeptide(L)'
;TFSLPEPAISESAAIIPGIDGQKMSKSYGNTIPIFLDGKELKKRVMSIETDATPVEEPKDPDSCNLYALLKLFAAPERMQEIHQLYVDGGAAYGYLKLELLELLNDKFGAAREEKKRFLADPAELHNILRKGAEKARAKAAPTLDEVRRKVGLCY
;
A
#
# COMPACT_ATOMS: atom_id res chain seq x y z
N THR A 1 19.36 29.74 13.17
CA THR A 1 18.08 30.19 12.55
C THR A 1 17.50 28.98 11.84
N PHE A 2 16.19 28.73 11.90
CA PHE A 2 15.63 27.53 11.27
C PHE A 2 15.56 27.67 9.75
N SER A 3 15.86 26.59 9.04
CA SER A 3 15.60 26.48 7.61
C SER A 3 14.09 26.38 7.39
N LEU A 4 13.56 27.17 6.44
CA LEU A 4 12.19 27.01 5.98
C LEU A 4 12.12 25.76 5.10
N PRO A 5 11.32 24.75 5.45
CA PRO A 5 11.17 23.57 4.62
C PRO A 5 10.36 23.90 3.36
N GLU A 6 10.70 23.25 2.26
CA GLU A 6 9.93 23.32 1.01
C GLU A 6 9.00 22.10 0.88
N PRO A 7 7.79 22.27 0.32
CA PRO A 7 6.89 21.16 0.09
C PRO A 7 7.41 20.25 -1.04
N ALA A 8 7.39 18.94 -0.80
CA ALA A 8 7.64 17.93 -1.82
C ALA A 8 6.31 17.20 -2.13
N ILE A 9 5.54 17.73 -3.09
CA ILE A 9 4.24 17.17 -3.48
C ILE A 9 4.43 16.31 -4.72
N SER A 10 4.03 15.04 -4.62
CA SER A 10 3.99 14.15 -5.78
C SER A 10 2.72 14.43 -6.59
N GLU A 11 2.88 14.80 -7.87
CA GLU A 11 1.77 15.02 -8.80
C GLU A 11 1.01 13.72 -9.14
N SER A 12 1.61 12.55 -8.86
CA SER A 12 1.12 11.24 -9.27
C SER A 12 0.43 10.44 -8.15
N ALA A 13 0.08 11.07 -7.03
CA ALA A 13 -0.62 10.40 -5.94
C ALA A 13 -2.07 10.04 -6.32
N ALA A 14 -2.22 8.95 -7.06
CA ALA A 14 -3.52 8.40 -7.40
C ALA A 14 -4.24 7.90 -6.14
N ILE A 15 -5.51 8.28 -6.00
CA ILE A 15 -6.39 7.72 -4.97
C ILE A 15 -6.61 6.25 -5.30
N ILE A 16 -6.17 5.36 -4.41
CA ILE A 16 -6.40 3.92 -4.53
C ILE A 16 -7.80 3.62 -3.99
N PRO A 17 -8.68 2.93 -4.74
CA PRO A 17 -9.97 2.51 -4.24
C PRO A 17 -9.83 1.40 -3.20
N GLY A 18 -10.69 1.43 -2.19
CA GLY A 18 -10.88 0.34 -1.24
C GLY A 18 -11.68 -0.81 -1.87
N ILE A 19 -11.95 -1.82 -1.06
CA ILE A 19 -12.80 -2.95 -1.48
C ILE A 19 -14.24 -2.52 -1.83
N ASP A 20 -14.68 -1.35 -1.40
CA ASP A 20 -16.01 -0.75 -1.62
C ASP A 20 -16.00 0.39 -2.67
N GLY A 21 -14.86 0.62 -3.33
CA GLY A 21 -14.69 1.67 -4.34
C GLY A 21 -14.50 3.09 -3.83
N GLN A 22 -14.79 3.35 -2.55
CA GLN A 22 -14.39 4.61 -1.92
C GLN A 22 -12.87 4.68 -1.79
N LYS A 23 -12.32 5.87 -1.50
CA LYS A 23 -10.89 6.01 -1.17
C LYS A 23 -10.51 4.98 -0.08
N MET A 24 -9.45 4.22 -0.33
CA MET A 24 -8.96 3.25 0.64
C MET A 24 -8.53 3.97 1.93
N SER A 25 -9.12 3.56 3.06
CA SER A 25 -8.84 4.11 4.38
C SER A 25 -9.06 3.08 5.48
N LYS A 26 -8.17 3.06 6.48
CA LYS A 26 -8.35 2.25 7.69
C LYS A 26 -9.64 2.59 8.42
N SER A 27 -10.02 3.87 8.44
CA SER A 27 -11.24 4.34 9.12
C SER A 27 -12.53 3.82 8.48
N TYR A 28 -12.51 3.52 7.18
CA TYR A 28 -13.66 2.98 6.46
C TYR A 28 -13.71 1.45 6.52
N GLY A 29 -12.66 0.80 7.04
CA GLY A 29 -12.59 -0.66 7.08
C GLY A 29 -12.48 -1.33 5.71
N ASN A 30 -12.22 -0.54 4.66
CA ASN A 30 -12.21 -0.95 3.26
C ASN A 30 -10.79 -1.28 2.71
N THR A 31 -9.80 -1.47 3.60
CA THR A 31 -8.41 -1.70 3.20
C THR A 31 -8.11 -3.15 2.81
N ILE A 32 -7.08 -3.33 1.99
CA ILE A 32 -6.36 -4.60 1.83
C ILE A 32 -4.99 -4.46 2.53
N PRO A 33 -4.82 -4.92 3.78
CA PRO A 33 -3.55 -4.76 4.48
C PRO A 33 -2.44 -5.61 3.86
N ILE A 34 -1.30 -4.97 3.54
CA ILE A 34 -0.18 -5.60 2.81
C ILE A 34 0.48 -6.78 3.56
N PHE A 35 0.37 -6.81 4.89
CA PHE A 35 0.95 -7.86 5.73
C PHE A 35 -0.05 -8.95 6.16
N LEU A 36 -1.30 -8.93 5.67
CA LEU A 36 -2.17 -10.10 5.77
C LEU A 36 -1.71 -11.16 4.76
N ASP A 37 -1.81 -12.43 5.14
CA ASP A 37 -1.54 -13.56 4.26
C ASP A 37 -2.65 -14.63 4.36
N GLY A 38 -2.50 -15.70 3.58
CA GLY A 38 -3.35 -16.89 3.65
C GLY A 38 -4.85 -16.61 3.53
N LYS A 39 -5.63 -17.19 4.45
CA LYS A 39 -7.10 -17.14 4.43
C LYS A 39 -7.65 -15.74 4.65
N GLU A 40 -6.99 -14.91 5.46
CA GLU A 40 -7.47 -13.57 5.78
C GLU A 40 -7.31 -12.63 4.59
N LEU A 41 -6.16 -12.69 3.91
CA LEU A 41 -5.95 -11.94 2.67
C LEU A 41 -6.94 -12.38 1.58
N LYS A 42 -7.10 -13.69 1.39
CA LYS A 42 -8.07 -14.23 0.42
C LYS A 42 -9.48 -13.72 0.71
N LYS A 43 -9.93 -13.74 1.97
CA LYS A 43 -11.24 -13.21 2.37
C LYS A 43 -11.39 -11.73 1.98
N ARG A 44 -10.35 -10.91 2.23
CA ARG A 44 -10.37 -9.47 1.88
C ARG A 44 -10.39 -9.21 0.39
N VAL A 45 -9.60 -9.94 -0.40
CA VAL A 45 -9.61 -9.81 -1.87
C VAL A 45 -10.95 -10.27 -2.45
N MET A 46 -11.51 -11.35 -1.93
CA MET A 46 -12.82 -11.84 -2.39
C MET A 46 -13.97 -10.89 -2.10
N SER A 47 -13.86 -10.08 -1.04
CA SER A 47 -14.85 -9.05 -0.68
C SER A 47 -14.78 -7.76 -1.50
N ILE A 48 -13.90 -7.65 -2.50
CA ILE A 48 -13.92 -6.50 -3.41
C ILE A 48 -15.27 -6.45 -4.12
N GLU A 49 -15.97 -5.33 -4.00
CA GLU A 49 -17.26 -5.09 -4.62
C GLU A 49 -17.09 -5.01 -6.15
N THR A 50 -17.94 -5.77 -6.83
CA THR A 50 -18.08 -5.83 -8.28
C THR A 50 -19.56 -5.81 -8.61
N ASP A 51 -19.92 -5.49 -9.84
CA ASP A 51 -21.33 -5.55 -10.27
C ASP A 51 -21.80 -7.00 -10.50
N ALA A 52 -23.05 -7.13 -10.96
CA ALA A 52 -23.70 -8.40 -11.27
C ALA A 52 -23.71 -8.74 -12.77
N THR A 53 -22.89 -8.05 -13.57
CA THR A 53 -22.81 -8.23 -15.02
C THR A 53 -22.32 -9.66 -15.35
N PRO A 54 -23.05 -10.44 -16.17
CA PRO A 54 -22.64 -11.79 -16.58
C PRO A 54 -21.23 -11.84 -17.17
N VAL A 55 -20.61 -13.03 -17.20
CA VAL A 55 -19.22 -13.17 -17.66
C VAL A 55 -19.12 -12.80 -19.14
N GLU A 56 -20.09 -13.23 -19.93
CA GLU A 56 -20.19 -13.08 -21.38
C GLU A 56 -20.49 -11.65 -21.82
N GLU A 57 -20.99 -10.81 -20.91
CA GLU A 57 -21.33 -9.42 -21.20
C GLU A 57 -20.14 -8.49 -20.96
N PRO A 58 -19.99 -7.45 -21.80
CA PRO A 58 -19.04 -6.36 -21.57
C PRO A 58 -19.25 -5.67 -20.22
N LYS A 59 -18.15 -5.22 -19.63
CA LYS A 59 -18.06 -4.50 -18.36
C LYS A 59 -17.31 -3.20 -18.57
N ASP A 60 -17.61 -2.20 -17.76
CA ASP A 60 -16.89 -0.93 -17.76
C ASP A 60 -15.64 -1.00 -16.84
N PRO A 61 -14.41 -0.90 -17.40
CA PRO A 61 -13.18 -0.90 -16.61
C PRO A 61 -13.04 0.31 -15.69
N ASP A 62 -13.60 1.46 -16.07
CA ASP A 62 -13.39 2.73 -15.37
C ASP A 62 -14.21 2.83 -14.08
N SER A 63 -15.32 2.11 -13.99
CA SER A 63 -16.15 1.99 -12.78
C SER A 63 -15.83 0.77 -11.92
N CYS A 64 -14.91 -0.11 -12.34
CA CYS A 64 -14.62 -1.35 -11.63
C CYS A 64 -13.44 -1.23 -10.66
N ASN A 65 -13.72 -1.36 -9.36
CA ASN A 65 -12.72 -1.34 -8.29
C ASN A 65 -11.64 -2.43 -8.46
N LEU A 66 -12.04 -3.63 -8.88
CA LEU A 66 -11.13 -4.75 -9.12
C LEU A 66 -10.15 -4.44 -10.26
N TYR A 67 -10.64 -3.82 -11.35
CA TYR A 67 -9.81 -3.41 -12.48
C TYR A 67 -8.77 -2.36 -12.06
N ALA A 68 -9.21 -1.34 -11.31
CA ALA A 68 -8.32 -0.31 -10.76
C ALA A 68 -7.22 -0.90 -9.85
N LEU A 69 -7.55 -1.90 -9.03
CA LEU A 69 -6.58 -2.60 -8.19
C LEU A 69 -5.61 -3.48 -8.99
N LEU A 70 -6.09 -4.23 -9.98
CA LEU A 70 -5.25 -5.05 -10.86
C LEU A 70 -4.20 -4.20 -11.58
N LYS A 71 -4.57 -3.01 -12.06
CA LYS A 71 -3.67 -2.06 -12.75
C LYS A 71 -2.45 -1.65 -11.91
N LEU A 72 -2.52 -1.76 -10.58
CA LEU A 72 -1.40 -1.42 -9.69
C LEU A 72 -0.32 -2.54 -9.63
N PHE A 73 -0.67 -3.76 -10.00
CA PHE A 73 0.18 -4.94 -9.78
C PHE A 73 0.43 -5.79 -11.03
N ALA A 74 -0.54 -5.85 -11.95
CA ALA A 74 -0.44 -6.64 -13.17
C ALA A 74 0.60 -6.05 -14.12
N ALA A 75 1.26 -6.92 -14.87
CA ALA A 75 2.15 -6.50 -15.96
C ALA A 75 1.33 -5.77 -17.05
N PRO A 76 1.92 -4.79 -17.76
CA PRO A 76 1.23 -4.03 -18.80
C PRO A 76 0.54 -4.90 -19.85
N GLU A 77 1.20 -5.96 -20.30
CA GLU A 77 0.70 -6.90 -21.30
C GLU A 77 -0.54 -7.64 -20.79
N ARG A 78 -0.46 -8.14 -19.55
CA ARG A 78 -1.60 -8.81 -18.91
C ARG A 78 -2.76 -7.84 -18.68
N MET A 79 -2.47 -6.59 -18.35
CA MET A 79 -3.51 -5.57 -18.16
C MET A 79 -4.25 -5.25 -19.47
N GLN A 80 -3.57 -5.33 -20.63
CA GLN A 80 -4.20 -5.20 -21.95
C GLN A 80 -5.16 -6.37 -22.23
N GLU A 81 -4.75 -7.60 -21.92
CA GLU A 81 -5.63 -8.77 -22.04
C GLU A 81 -6.86 -8.65 -21.14
N ILE A 82 -6.66 -8.25 -19.89
CA ILE A 82 -7.76 -8.01 -18.94
C ILE A 82 -8.68 -6.90 -19.47
N HIS A 83 -8.13 -5.83 -20.04
CA HIS A 83 -8.94 -4.78 -20.66
C HIS A 83 -9.83 -5.35 -21.77
N GLN A 84 -9.27 -6.19 -22.66
CA GLN A 84 -10.05 -6.81 -23.72
C GLN A 84 -11.18 -7.69 -23.18
N LEU A 85 -10.91 -8.48 -22.13
CA LEU A 85 -11.92 -9.30 -21.45
C LEU A 85 -13.05 -8.46 -20.82
N TYR A 86 -12.77 -7.22 -20.40
CA TYR A 86 -13.81 -6.31 -19.91
C TYR A 86 -14.64 -5.77 -21.08
N VAL A 87 -14.01 -5.24 -22.13
CA VAL A 87 -14.76 -4.53 -23.19
C VAL A 87 -15.47 -5.46 -24.18
N ASP A 88 -14.96 -6.67 -24.42
CA ASP A 88 -15.57 -7.64 -25.34
C ASP A 88 -16.46 -8.67 -24.62
N GLY A 89 -16.41 -8.72 -23.29
CA GLY A 89 -16.93 -9.84 -22.50
C GLY A 89 -15.90 -10.95 -22.29
N GLY A 90 -16.11 -11.76 -21.26
CA GLY A 90 -15.22 -12.84 -20.82
C GLY A 90 -14.52 -12.57 -19.47
N ALA A 91 -14.60 -11.35 -18.95
CA ALA A 91 -14.05 -11.02 -17.63
C ALA A 91 -14.87 -11.69 -16.51
N ALA A 92 -14.31 -12.77 -15.95
CA ALA A 92 -14.88 -13.46 -14.80
C ALA A 92 -14.26 -12.93 -13.49
N TYR A 93 -15.03 -12.14 -12.72
CA TYR A 93 -14.55 -11.47 -11.50
C TYR A 93 -13.94 -12.42 -10.47
N GLY A 94 -14.49 -13.62 -10.30
CA GLY A 94 -13.96 -14.62 -9.37
C GLY A 94 -12.52 -15.03 -9.70
N TYR A 95 -12.23 -15.24 -10.99
CA TYR A 95 -10.87 -15.58 -11.45
C TYR A 95 -9.94 -14.38 -11.35
N LEU A 96 -10.39 -13.19 -11.74
CA LEU A 96 -9.59 -11.96 -11.63
C LEU A 96 -9.26 -11.59 -10.18
N LYS A 97 -10.16 -11.89 -9.22
CA LYS A 97 -9.89 -11.77 -7.78
C LYS A 97 -8.82 -12.77 -7.31
N LEU A 98 -8.82 -13.99 -7.85
CA LEU A 98 -7.76 -14.97 -7.54
C LEU A 98 -6.41 -14.52 -8.12
N GLU A 99 -6.40 -13.99 -9.34
CA GLU A 99 -5.19 -13.44 -9.97
C GLU A 99 -4.63 -12.26 -9.15
N LEU A 100 -5.48 -11.32 -8.70
CA LEU A 100 -5.05 -10.24 -7.81
C LEU A 100 -4.47 -10.78 -6.49
N LEU A 101 -5.05 -11.84 -5.93
CA LEU A 101 -4.55 -12.47 -4.71
C LEU A 101 -3.13 -13.02 -4.91
N GLU A 102 -2.87 -13.68 -6.04
CA GLU A 102 -1.55 -14.19 -6.41
C GLU A 102 -0.54 -13.05 -6.57
N LEU A 103 -0.89 -12.00 -7.33
CA LEU A 103 -0.04 -10.81 -7.49
C LEU A 103 0.31 -10.16 -6.16
N LEU A 104 -0.63 -10.07 -5.23
CA LEU A 104 -0.38 -9.52 -3.88
C LEU A 104 0.53 -10.42 -3.05
N ASN A 105 0.40 -11.75 -3.18
CA ASN A 105 1.29 -12.69 -2.50
C ASN A 105 2.71 -12.61 -3.04
N ASP A 106 2.87 -12.54 -4.35
CA ASP A 106 4.19 -12.42 -4.98
C ASP A 106 4.85 -11.09 -4.63
N LYS A 107 4.09 -9.98 -4.71
CA LYS A 107 4.62 -8.65 -4.44
C LYS A 107 5.07 -8.45 -2.99
N PHE A 108 4.30 -8.98 -2.03
CA PHE A 108 4.53 -8.72 -0.60
C PHE A 108 5.08 -9.92 0.18
N GLY A 109 5.22 -11.09 -0.44
CA GLY A 109 5.68 -12.32 0.21
C GLY A 109 7.01 -12.15 0.94
N ALA A 110 8.03 -11.65 0.24
CA ALA A 110 9.35 -11.38 0.84
C ALA A 110 9.27 -10.39 2.02
N ALA A 111 8.47 -9.33 1.89
CA ALA A 111 8.29 -8.35 2.96
C ALA A 111 7.55 -8.93 4.18
N ARG A 112 6.63 -9.87 3.97
CA ARG A 112 5.94 -10.59 5.04
C ARG A 112 6.89 -11.53 5.79
N GLU A 113 7.77 -12.22 5.09
CA GLU A 113 8.80 -13.06 5.72
C GLU A 113 9.82 -12.22 6.51
N GLU A 114 10.28 -11.09 5.96
CA GLU A 114 11.14 -10.16 6.71
C GLU A 114 10.45 -9.62 7.96
N LYS A 115 9.15 -9.28 7.87
CA LYS A 115 8.38 -8.89 9.05
C LYS A 115 8.35 -10.02 10.10
N LYS A 116 8.12 -11.27 9.69
CA LYS A 116 8.13 -12.42 10.60
C LYS A 116 9.51 -12.57 11.27
N ARG A 117 10.60 -12.43 10.51
CA ARG A 117 11.98 -12.44 11.01
C ARG A 117 12.21 -11.37 12.08
N PHE A 118 11.83 -10.11 11.80
CA PHE A 118 11.98 -9.02 12.77
C PHE A 118 11.10 -9.17 14.01
N LEU A 119 9.93 -9.80 13.90
CA LEU A 119 9.08 -10.08 15.05
C LEU A 119 9.59 -11.25 15.90
N ALA A 120 10.33 -12.18 15.31
CA ALA A 120 10.99 -13.28 16.02
C ALA A 120 12.24 -12.82 16.78
N ASP A 121 12.92 -11.76 16.33
CA ASP A 121 14.02 -11.10 17.04
C ASP A 121 13.74 -9.60 17.29
N PRO A 122 12.96 -9.26 18.34
CA PRO A 122 12.72 -7.86 18.72
C PRO A 122 14.00 -7.10 19.10
N ALA A 123 15.07 -7.78 19.53
CA ALA A 123 16.31 -7.13 19.93
C ALA A 123 17.07 -6.59 18.71
N GLU A 124 17.09 -7.32 17.60
CA GLU A 124 17.60 -6.83 16.31
C GLU A 124 16.83 -5.57 15.87
N LEU A 125 15.49 -5.61 15.91
CA LEU A 125 14.65 -4.47 15.53
C LEU A 125 14.94 -3.24 16.40
N HIS A 126 15.03 -3.41 17.73
CA HIS A 126 15.38 -2.33 18.64
C HIS A 126 16.79 -1.78 18.39
N ASN A 127 17.75 -2.64 18.05
CA ASN A 127 19.10 -2.21 17.70
C ASN A 127 19.13 -1.37 16.42
N ILE A 128 18.34 -1.73 15.40
CA ILE A 128 18.19 -0.93 14.17
C ILE A 128 17.60 0.44 14.49
N LEU A 129 16.51 0.49 15.26
CA LEU A 129 15.86 1.73 15.68
C LEU A 129 16.81 2.61 16.51
N ARG A 130 17.57 2.02 17.44
CA ARG A 130 18.56 2.72 18.25
C ARG A 130 19.65 3.36 17.39
N LYS A 131 20.23 2.62 16.44
CA LYS A 131 21.24 3.15 15.51
C LYS A 131 20.69 4.31 14.68
N GLY A 132 19.43 4.23 14.24
CA GLY A 132 18.74 5.32 13.55
C GLY A 132 18.58 6.55 14.45
N ALA A 133 18.15 6.35 15.68
CA ALA A 133 18.00 7.40 16.69
C ALA A 133 19.33 8.09 17.04
N GLU A 134 20.42 7.33 17.17
CA GLU A 134 21.77 7.87 17.41
C GLU A 134 22.20 8.80 16.25
N LYS A 135 22.03 8.36 15.00
CA LYS A 135 22.32 9.18 13.80
C LYS A 135 21.46 10.45 13.75
N ALA A 136 20.16 10.33 14.03
CA ALA A 136 19.25 11.47 14.04
C ALA A 136 19.61 12.45 15.17
N ARG A 137 19.92 11.95 16.37
CA ARG A 137 20.32 12.76 17.53
C ARG A 137 21.60 13.53 17.28
N ALA A 138 22.60 12.91 16.62
CA ALA A 138 23.84 13.59 16.25
C ALA A 138 23.60 14.82 15.36
N LYS A 139 22.59 14.78 14.49
CA LYS A 139 22.17 15.94 13.66
C LYS A 139 21.31 16.95 14.41
N ALA A 140 20.40 16.47 15.27
CA ALA A 140 19.44 17.32 15.97
C ALA A 140 20.04 18.05 17.19
N ALA A 141 21.02 17.45 17.87
CA ALA A 141 21.60 18.01 19.09
C ALA A 141 22.24 19.40 18.87
N PRO A 142 23.07 19.64 17.84
CA PRO A 142 23.62 20.98 17.58
C PRO A 142 22.54 22.05 17.34
N THR A 143 21.46 21.69 16.62
CA THR A 143 20.32 22.59 16.41
C THR A 143 19.62 22.91 17.72
N LEU A 144 19.36 21.89 18.56
CA LEU A 144 18.73 22.07 19.86
C LEU A 144 19.59 22.93 20.80
N ASP A 145 20.92 22.77 20.77
CA ASP A 145 21.84 23.57 21.58
C ASP A 145 21.91 25.03 21.10
N GLU A 146 21.79 25.30 19.80
CA GLU A 146 21.60 26.67 19.30
C GLU A 146 20.29 27.28 19.80
N VAL A 147 19.20 26.51 19.77
CA VAL A 147 17.89 26.95 20.28
C VAL A 147 17.99 27.27 21.77
N ARG A 148 18.51 26.35 22.59
CA ARG A 148 18.67 26.53 24.05
C ARG A 148 19.45 27.79 24.39
N ARG A 149 20.57 28.05 23.69
CA ARG A 149 21.35 29.29 23.87
C ARG A 149 20.53 30.54 23.57
N LYS A 150 19.75 30.52 22.49
CA LYS A 150 18.93 31.67 22.06
C LYS A 150 17.72 31.93 22.96
N VAL A 151 17.19 30.90 23.63
CA VAL A 151 16.03 31.04 24.53
C VAL A 151 16.41 31.10 26.01
N GLY A 152 17.70 31.21 26.35
CA GLY A 152 18.16 31.36 27.73
C GLY A 152 18.07 30.09 28.60
N LEU A 153 18.07 28.91 27.97
CA LEU A 153 18.02 27.61 28.66
C LEU A 153 19.39 26.92 28.78
N CYS A 154 20.48 27.68 28.62
CA CYS A 154 21.83 27.21 28.92
C CYS A 154 22.21 27.68 30.33
N TYR A 155 22.34 26.73 31.25
CA TYR A 155 22.91 26.91 32.58
C TYR A 155 24.38 26.48 32.59
#